data_AF-A0A0A3Z0J3-F1
#
_entry.id   AF-A0A0A3Z0J3-F1
#
_cell.length_a   1.000
_cell.length_b   1.000
_cell.length_c   1.000
_cell.angle_alpha   90.00
_cell.angle_beta   90.00
_cell.angle_gamma   90.00
#
_symmetry.space_group_name_H-M   'P 1'
#
loop_
_entity.id
_entity.type
_entity.pdbx_description
1 polymer ?
#
loop_
_entity_poly.entity_id
_entity_poly.type
_entity_poly.pdbx_seq_one_letter_code
_entity_poly.pdbx_strand_id
1 'polypeptide(L)'
;MTTISSSTSAISSVSSGGGSTSQIASLNKQIAQLQTQLKDLSSDTTLTDEQKSEEQTLVESQIQMIEAQIAQIEQQQAEKAQEKQASQKDATAASSKAADGVNRPTDSNTLNVYI
;
A
#
# COMPACT_ATOMS: atom_id res chain seq x y z
N MET A 1 -35.33 -21.48 23.83
CA MET A 1 -33.97 -21.99 24.12
C MET A 1 -33.50 -22.75 22.89
N THR A 2 -32.73 -22.09 22.01
CA THR A 2 -32.04 -22.73 20.88
C THR A 2 -30.70 -22.03 20.74
N THR A 3 -29.64 -22.73 21.12
CA THR A 3 -28.25 -22.30 21.08
C THR A 3 -27.69 -22.52 19.68
N ILE A 4 -27.59 -21.47 18.89
CA ILE A 4 -26.79 -21.50 17.65
C ILE A 4 -25.39 -21.07 18.06
N SER A 5 -24.53 -22.07 18.27
CA SER A 5 -23.09 -21.92 18.34
C SER A 5 -22.60 -21.46 16.97
N SER A 6 -22.54 -20.14 16.77
CA SER A 6 -21.88 -19.52 15.63
C SER A 6 -20.38 -19.66 15.81
N SER A 7 -19.87 -20.84 15.46
CA SER A 7 -18.49 -21.03 15.02
C SER A 7 -18.33 -20.31 13.67
N THR A 8 -18.35 -18.99 13.69
CA THR A 8 -17.66 -18.21 12.67
C THR A 8 -16.19 -18.41 12.95
N SER A 9 -15.63 -19.41 12.28
CA SER A 9 -14.22 -19.45 11.92
C SER A 9 -13.78 -18.00 11.74
N ALA A 10 -12.92 -17.54 12.65
CA ALA A 10 -12.11 -16.38 12.38
C ALA A 10 -11.43 -16.73 11.06
N ILE A 11 -12.00 -16.26 9.95
CA ILE A 11 -11.20 -16.02 8.77
C ILE A 11 -10.16 -15.10 9.35
N SER A 12 -8.97 -15.66 9.51
CA SER A 12 -7.76 -14.91 9.65
C SER A 12 -7.91 -13.85 8.59
N SER A 13 -8.25 -12.64 9.03
CA SER A 13 -7.97 -11.44 8.31
C SER A 13 -6.50 -11.64 7.97
N VAL A 14 -6.25 -12.09 6.74
CA VAL A 14 -4.96 -11.93 6.10
C VAL A 14 -4.83 -10.43 6.08
N SER A 15 -4.33 -9.92 7.21
CA SER A 15 -3.62 -8.68 7.30
C SER A 15 -2.49 -8.91 6.33
N SER A 16 -2.77 -8.64 5.06
CA SER A 16 -1.80 -8.39 4.01
C SER A 16 -1.09 -7.09 4.40
N GLY A 17 -0.45 -7.12 5.56
CA GLY A 17 0.52 -6.17 6.07
C GLY A 17 1.92 -6.51 5.59
N GLY A 18 2.05 -7.36 4.57
CA GLY A 18 3.22 -7.43 3.70
C GLY A 18 3.27 -6.14 2.90
N GLY A 19 3.87 -5.11 3.51
CA GLY A 19 3.74 -3.71 3.11
C GLY A 19 4.13 -3.45 1.67
N SER A 20 3.43 -2.49 1.06
CA SER A 20 3.73 -1.84 -0.21
C SER A 20 5.22 -1.50 -0.38
N THR A 21 5.96 -1.24 0.71
CA THR A 21 7.42 -1.11 0.75
C THR A 21 8.19 -2.36 0.30
N SER A 22 7.80 -3.55 0.72
CA SER A 22 8.42 -4.82 0.27
C SER A 22 8.20 -5.06 -1.22
N GLN A 23 7.00 -4.68 -1.71
CA GLN A 23 6.67 -4.76 -3.12
C GLN A 23 7.51 -3.79 -3.95
N ILE A 24 7.63 -2.53 -3.53
CA ILE A 24 8.51 -1.52 -4.17
C ILE A 24 9.97 -2.00 -4.18
N ALA A 25 10.48 -2.57 -3.09
CA ALA A 25 11.86 -3.07 -3.04
C ALA A 25 12.11 -4.21 -4.04
N SER A 26 11.11 -5.10 -4.21
CA SER A 26 11.18 -6.20 -5.18
C SER A 26 11.12 -5.69 -6.63
N LEU A 27 10.25 -4.72 -6.91
CA LEU A 27 10.14 -4.07 -8.22
C LEU A 27 11.44 -3.31 -8.58
N ASN A 28 12.04 -2.60 -7.62
CA ASN A 28 13.33 -1.94 -7.82
C ASN A 28 14.47 -2.94 -8.13
N LYS A 29 14.46 -4.11 -7.48
CA LYS A 29 15.42 -5.19 -7.81
C LYS A 29 15.22 -5.68 -9.25
N GLN A 30 13.97 -5.84 -9.71
CA GLN A 30 13.69 -6.23 -11.10
C GLN A 30 14.20 -5.17 -12.10
N ILE A 31 14.01 -3.88 -11.84
CA ILE A 31 14.58 -2.81 -12.67
C ILE A 31 16.11 -2.97 -12.76
N ALA A 32 16.79 -3.15 -11.63
CA ALA A 32 18.25 -3.30 -11.62
C ALA A 32 18.72 -4.55 -12.40
N GLN A 33 17.96 -5.65 -12.32
CA GLN A 33 18.24 -6.87 -13.08
C GLN A 33 18.04 -6.64 -14.58
N LEU A 34 16.94 -6.02 -14.99
CA LEU A 34 16.65 -5.67 -16.39
C LEU A 34 17.70 -4.71 -16.97
N GLN A 35 18.13 -3.71 -16.20
CA GLN A 35 19.22 -2.80 -16.61
C GLN A 35 20.57 -3.52 -16.74
N THR A 36 20.81 -4.54 -15.92
CA THR A 36 22.01 -5.39 -16.04
C THR A 36 21.93 -6.24 -17.30
N GLN A 37 20.79 -6.88 -17.56
CA GLN A 37 20.55 -7.59 -18.82
C GLN A 37 20.76 -6.69 -20.03
N LEU A 38 20.34 -5.43 -19.99
CA LEU A 38 20.56 -4.49 -21.10
C LEU A 38 22.05 -4.24 -21.39
N LYS A 39 22.86 -4.12 -20.33
CA LYS A 39 24.32 -3.96 -20.43
C LYS A 39 25.00 -5.23 -20.93
N ASP A 40 24.54 -6.38 -20.45
CA ASP A 40 25.06 -7.69 -20.87
C ASP A 40 24.72 -7.96 -22.34
N LEU A 41 23.50 -7.61 -22.77
CA LEU A 41 23.01 -7.74 -24.15
C LEU A 41 23.84 -6.90 -25.13
N SER A 42 24.26 -5.70 -24.71
CA SER A 42 25.18 -4.88 -25.51
C SER A 42 26.55 -5.55 -25.71
N SER A 43 27.00 -6.32 -24.71
CA SER A 43 28.27 -7.05 -24.73
C SER A 43 28.17 -8.43 -25.40
N ASP A 44 26.96 -8.93 -25.60
CA ASP A 44 26.71 -10.23 -26.21
C ASP A 44 27.00 -10.18 -27.71
N THR A 45 27.97 -10.96 -28.19
CA THR A 45 28.35 -11.00 -29.60
C THR A 45 27.62 -12.07 -30.41
N THR A 46 26.72 -12.82 -29.76
CA THR A 46 25.99 -13.94 -30.39
C THR A 46 24.72 -13.50 -31.11
N LEU A 47 24.18 -12.33 -30.78
CA LEU A 47 22.94 -11.76 -31.34
C LEU A 47 23.24 -10.74 -32.44
N THR A 48 22.37 -10.68 -33.45
CA THR A 48 22.42 -9.65 -34.50
C THR A 48 21.98 -8.29 -33.95
N ASP A 49 22.38 -7.20 -34.62
CA ASP A 49 22.02 -5.83 -34.19
C ASP A 49 20.50 -5.62 -34.10
N GLU A 50 19.74 -6.26 -34.98
CA GLU A 50 18.28 -6.18 -35.02
C GLU A 50 17.64 -6.89 -33.82
N GLN A 51 18.12 -8.08 -33.47
CA GLN A 51 17.67 -8.81 -32.28
C GLN A 51 18.00 -8.04 -31.00
N LYS A 52 19.20 -7.43 -30.93
CA LYS A 52 19.58 -6.58 -29.80
C LYS A 52 18.66 -5.38 -29.65
N SER A 53 18.34 -4.71 -30.76
CA SER A 53 17.44 -3.55 -30.75
C SER A 53 16.03 -3.93 -30.27
N GLU A 54 15.52 -5.08 -30.71
CA GLU A 54 14.19 -5.57 -30.33
C GLU A 54 14.15 -5.93 -28.84
N GLU A 55 15.12 -6.70 -28.35
CA GLU A 55 15.27 -7.05 -26.93
C GLU A 55 15.48 -5.81 -26.06
N GLN A 56 16.28 -4.84 -26.52
CA GLN A 56 16.48 -3.57 -25.81
C GLN A 56 15.17 -2.81 -25.66
N THR A 57 14.40 -2.69 -26.74
CA THR A 57 13.08 -2.04 -26.71
C THR A 57 12.12 -2.75 -25.77
N LEU A 58 12.12 -4.09 -25.78
CA LEU A 58 11.28 -4.91 -24.92
C LEU A 58 11.65 -4.77 -23.44
N VAL A 59 12.94 -4.73 -23.11
CA VAL A 59 13.43 -4.52 -21.74
C VAL A 59 13.11 -3.10 -21.28
N GLU A 60 13.31 -2.08 -22.11
CA GLU A 60 12.96 -0.68 -21.80
C GLU A 60 11.45 -0.52 -21.53
N SER A 61 10.61 -1.18 -22.34
CA SER A 61 9.16 -1.18 -22.12
C SER A 61 8.76 -1.83 -20.79
N GLN A 62 9.44 -2.91 -20.39
CA GLN A 62 9.19 -3.55 -19.09
C GLN A 62 9.63 -2.66 -17.93
N ILE A 63 10.77 -1.98 -18.04
CA ILE A 63 11.24 -1.02 -17.05
C ILE A 63 10.19 0.08 -16.86
N GLN A 64 9.69 0.69 -17.94
CA GLN A 64 8.65 1.72 -17.88
C GLN A 64 7.39 1.24 -17.16
N MET A 65 6.95 0.01 -17.43
CA MET A 65 5.79 -0.56 -16.77
C MET A 65 6.03 -0.73 -15.25
N ILE A 66 7.21 -1.19 -14.85
CA ILE A 66 7.56 -1.38 -13.44
C ILE A 66 7.67 -0.02 -12.73
N GLU A 67 8.26 0.98 -13.37
CA GLU A 67 8.34 2.35 -12.84
C GLU A 67 6.95 2.94 -12.60
N ALA A 68 6.03 2.76 -13.55
CA ALA A 68 4.63 3.19 -13.40
C ALA A 68 3.95 2.48 -12.21
N GLN A 69 4.19 1.17 -12.03
CA GLN A 69 3.66 0.44 -10.88
C GLN A 69 4.24 0.95 -9.55
N ILE A 70 5.54 1.26 -9.50
CA ILE A 70 6.17 1.84 -8.31
C ILE A 70 5.49 3.16 -7.96
N ALA A 71 5.35 4.07 -8.92
CA ALA A 71 4.73 5.37 -8.71
C ALA A 71 3.28 5.23 -8.19
N GLN A 72 2.52 4.29 -8.74
CA GLN A 72 1.15 4.02 -8.28
C GLN A 72 1.11 3.48 -6.84
N ILE A 73 2.07 2.63 -6.46
CA ILE A 73 2.15 2.11 -5.08
C ILE A 73 2.60 3.21 -4.11
N GLU A 74 3.54 4.06 -4.51
CA GLU A 74 3.99 5.20 -3.70
C GLU A 74 2.85 6.19 -3.42
N GLN A 75 2.04 6.52 -4.44
CA GLN A 75 0.86 7.37 -4.28
C GLN A 75 -0.13 6.75 -3.28
N GLN A 76 -0.47 5.47 -3.44
CA GLN A 76 -1.36 4.77 -2.51
C GLN A 76 -0.82 4.74 -1.08
N GLN A 77 0.49 4.64 -0.89
CA GLN A 77 1.09 4.69 0.44
C GLN A 77 0.98 6.09 1.06
N ALA A 78 1.21 7.14 0.27
CA ALA A 78 1.06 8.53 0.74
C ALA A 78 -0.39 8.83 1.15
N GLU A 79 -1.36 8.39 0.36
CA GLU A 79 -2.79 8.52 0.68
C GLU A 79 -3.16 7.78 1.97
N LYS A 80 -2.74 6.51 2.11
CA LYS A 80 -2.98 5.74 3.34
C LYS A 80 -2.30 6.33 4.57
N ALA A 81 -1.13 6.96 4.41
CA ALA A 81 -0.45 7.64 5.51
C ALA A 81 -1.23 8.89 5.98
N GLN A 82 -1.77 9.67 5.04
CA GLN A 82 -2.64 10.81 5.36
C GLN A 82 -3.95 10.37 6.02
N GLU A 83 -4.62 9.34 5.51
CA GLU A 83 -5.87 8.81 6.07
C GLU A 83 -5.69 8.31 7.51
N LYS A 84 -4.55 7.65 7.80
CA LYS A 84 -4.19 7.22 9.15
C LYS A 84 -3.89 8.39 10.09
N GLN A 85 -3.32 9.49 9.60
CA GLN A 85 -3.08 10.69 10.41
C GLN A 85 -4.36 11.48 10.68
N ALA A 86 -5.27 11.57 9.70
CA ALA A 86 -6.59 12.16 9.89
C ALA A 86 -7.39 11.39 10.95
N SER A 87 -7.42 10.06 10.86
CA SER A 87 -8.11 9.20 11.83
C SER A 87 -7.50 9.21 13.24
N GLN A 88 -6.21 9.54 13.38
CA GLN A 88 -5.55 9.70 14.69
C GLN A 88 -5.77 11.09 15.30
N LYS A 89 -6.08 12.12 14.50
CA LYS A 89 -6.43 13.45 15.00
C LYS A 89 -7.80 13.46 15.69
N ASP A 90 -8.72 12.58 15.29
CA ASP A 90 -9.99 12.40 15.99
C ASP A 90 -9.84 11.66 17.34
N ALA A 91 -8.81 10.83 17.50
CA ALA A 91 -8.53 10.12 18.76
C ALA A 91 -7.73 10.94 19.79
N THR A 92 -7.00 11.97 19.36
CA THR A 92 -6.15 12.79 20.25
C THR A 92 -6.85 14.02 20.84
N ALA A 93 -8.04 14.39 20.35
CA ALA A 93 -8.92 15.34 21.04
C ALA A 93 -9.63 14.72 22.28
N ALA A 94 -9.60 13.39 22.42
CA ALA A 94 -10.32 12.67 23.48
C ALA A 94 -9.44 12.16 24.64
N SER A 95 -8.10 12.32 24.58
CA SER A 95 -7.19 11.68 25.55
C SER A 95 -6.40 12.63 26.45
N SER A 96 -6.73 13.92 26.46
CA SER A 96 -6.18 14.87 27.42
C SER A 96 -7.17 15.28 28.52
N LYS A 97 -8.12 14.41 28.92
CA LYS A 97 -8.89 14.63 30.16
C LYS A 97 -9.72 13.43 30.61
N ALA A 98 -9.08 12.34 31.03
CA ALA A 98 -9.79 11.26 31.72
C ALA A 98 -9.01 10.72 32.93
N ALA A 99 -8.40 11.62 33.68
CA ALA A 99 -8.49 11.54 35.14
C ALA A 99 -9.44 12.66 35.56
N ASP A 100 -10.72 12.31 35.75
CA ASP A 100 -11.52 12.68 36.92
C ASP A 100 -12.99 12.41 36.60
N GLY A 101 -13.62 11.59 37.43
CA GLY A 101 -14.96 11.06 37.20
C GLY A 101 -16.04 12.12 37.42
N VAL A 102 -16.43 12.82 36.37
CA VAL A 102 -17.69 13.57 36.33
C VAL A 102 -18.25 13.66 34.91
N ASN A 103 -19.49 13.22 34.78
CA ASN A 103 -20.40 13.42 33.66
C ASN A 103 -20.30 14.87 33.10
N ARG A 104 -19.60 15.05 31.98
CA ARG A 104 -19.51 16.35 31.31
C ARG A 104 -20.33 16.31 30.03
N PRO A 105 -21.51 16.96 29.97
CA PRO A 105 -22.27 17.07 28.73
C PRO A 105 -21.43 17.86 27.72
N THR A 106 -21.33 17.37 26.50
CA THR A 106 -20.67 18.08 25.39
C THR A 106 -21.74 18.56 24.41
N ASP A 107 -21.67 19.84 24.03
CA ASP A 107 -22.60 20.55 23.15
C ASP A 107 -22.66 20.02 21.69
N SER A 108 -21.95 18.93 21.37
CA SER A 108 -21.85 18.42 20.00
C SER A 108 -22.79 17.24 19.69
N ASN A 109 -23.59 16.78 20.65
CA ASN A 109 -24.58 15.74 20.41
C ASN A 109 -26.00 16.31 20.38
N THR A 110 -26.28 17.21 19.43
CA THR A 110 -27.66 17.57 19.07
C THR A 110 -28.28 16.39 18.32
N LEU A 111 -28.75 15.41 19.09
CA LEU A 111 -29.64 14.38 18.61
C LEU A 111 -30.98 15.05 18.30
N ASN A 112 -31.22 15.39 17.03
CA ASN A 112 -32.54 15.82 16.57
C ASN A 112 -33.47 14.60 16.57
N VAL A 113 -34.06 14.31 17.73
CA VAL A 113 -35.16 13.36 17.84
C VAL A 113 -36.45 14.11 17.51
N TYR A 114 -37.04 13.80 16.36
CA TYR A 114 -38.37 14.26 15.98
C TYR A 114 -39.39 13.27 16.59
N ILE A 115 -40.30 13.77 17.45
CA ILE A 115 -41.54 13.08 17.81
C ILE A 115 -42.73 13.88 17.32
#